data_AF-A0A817B967-F1
#
_entry.id   AF-A0A817B967-F1
#
_cell.length_a   1.000
_cell.length_b   1.000
_cell.length_c   1.000
_cell.angle_alpha   90.00
_cell.angle_beta   90.00
_cell.angle_gamma   90.00
#
_symmetry.space_group_name_H-M   'P 1'
#
loop_
_entity.id
_entity.type
_entity.pdbx_description
1 polymer ?
#
loop_
_entity_poly.entity_id
_entity_poly.type
_entity_poly.pdbx_seq_one_letter_code
_entity_poly.pdbx_strand_id
1 'polypeptide(L)'
;MGKPKVKLAWVEERKRRATVCQRRMKELMKMAEELTIVCDMSACLVFYNRKNGKLVAWPSLEKAQSLIDCYNALPETERNMMANDEESSFIKTITKEIEKKLGLSLGRLSRS
;
A
#
# COMPACT_ATOMS: atom_id res chain seq x y z
N MET A 1 -22.09 15.00 -18.69
CA MET A 1 -20.80 14.48 -19.18
C MET A 1 -20.11 13.71 -18.06
N GLY A 2 -20.30 12.39 -17.99
CA GLY A 2 -19.74 11.55 -16.92
C GLY A 2 -18.28 11.18 -17.19
N LYS A 3 -17.47 11.04 -16.12
CA LYS A 3 -16.10 10.51 -16.26
C LYS A 3 -16.19 9.08 -16.82
N PRO A 4 -15.44 8.73 -17.88
CA PRO A 4 -15.44 7.39 -18.41
C PRO A 4 -14.98 6.38 -17.34
N LYS A 5 -15.63 5.22 -17.29
CA LYS A 5 -15.31 4.14 -16.35
C LYS A 5 -13.83 3.77 -16.49
N VAL A 6 -13.08 3.88 -15.39
CA VAL A 6 -11.66 3.55 -15.38
C VAL A 6 -11.51 2.02 -15.37
N LYS A 7 -10.83 1.46 -16.37
CA LYS A 7 -10.41 0.06 -16.35
C LYS A 7 -9.29 -0.11 -15.33
N LEU A 8 -9.44 -1.05 -14.39
CA LEU A 8 -8.39 -1.44 -13.45
C LEU A 8 -7.38 -2.34 -14.17
N ALA A 9 -6.50 -1.74 -14.96
CA ALA A 9 -5.46 -2.42 -15.71
C ALA A 9 -4.15 -1.63 -15.63
N TRP A 10 -3.04 -2.32 -15.91
CA TRP A 10 -1.74 -1.67 -15.97
C TRP A 10 -1.71 -0.59 -17.06
N VAL A 11 -1.24 0.62 -16.70
CA VAL A 11 -1.08 1.72 -17.65
C VAL A 11 0.25 1.55 -18.37
N GLU A 12 0.28 1.12 -19.63
CA GLU A 12 1.53 0.80 -20.34
C GLU A 12 2.46 2.00 -20.56
N GLU A 13 1.89 3.15 -20.92
CA GLU A 13 2.67 4.33 -21.24
C GLU A 13 3.36 4.90 -20.00
N ARG A 14 4.70 4.95 -20.00
CA ARG A 14 5.53 5.30 -18.84
C ARG A 14 5.23 6.69 -18.28
N LYS A 15 5.06 7.71 -19.14
CA LYS A 15 4.79 9.10 -18.72
C LYS A 15 3.40 9.20 -18.11
N ARG A 16 2.37 8.73 -18.82
CA ARG A 16 0.99 8.66 -18.33
C ARG A 16 0.89 7.91 -17.00
N ARG A 17 1.56 6.77 -16.87
CA ARG A 17 1.61 5.99 -15.63
C ARG A 17 2.17 6.80 -14.47
N ALA A 18 3.27 7.52 -14.66
CA ALA A 18 3.86 8.35 -13.61
C ALA A 18 2.91 9.45 -13.13
N THR A 19 2.27 10.17 -14.07
CA THR A 19 1.30 11.23 -13.75
C THR A 19 0.07 10.67 -13.02
N VAL A 20 -0.47 9.55 -13.48
CA VAL A 20 -1.61 8.90 -12.83
C VAL A 20 -1.24 8.42 -11.43
N CYS A 21 -0.09 7.77 -11.24
CA CYS A 21 0.38 7.36 -9.91
C CYS A 21 0.51 8.54 -8.96
N GLN A 22 1.17 9.63 -9.37
CA GLN A 22 1.31 10.82 -8.53
C GLN A 22 -0.04 11.42 -8.13
N ARG A 23 -0.98 11.53 -9.09
CA ARG A 23 -2.33 12.04 -8.81
C ARG A 23 -3.08 11.13 -7.84
N ARG A 24 -3.06 9.81 -8.08
CA ARG A 24 -3.73 8.82 -7.23
C ARG A 24 -3.16 8.77 -5.82
N MET A 25 -1.84 8.86 -5.67
CA MET A 25 -1.19 8.91 -4.35
C MET A 25 -1.67 10.12 -3.56
N LYS A 26 -1.71 11.31 -4.18
CA LYS A 26 -2.22 12.53 -3.53
C LYS A 26 -3.70 12.41 -3.16
N GLU A 27 -4.53 11.91 -4.07
CA GLU A 27 -5.97 11.68 -3.83
C GLU A 27 -6.18 10.70 -2.67
N LEU A 28 -5.44 9.59 -2.63
CA LEU A 28 -5.51 8.59 -1.55
C LEU A 28 -5.05 9.14 -0.21
N MET A 29 -3.97 9.93 -0.17
CA MET A 29 -3.52 10.58 1.07
C MET A 29 -4.57 11.52 1.64
N LYS A 30 -5.23 12.33 0.79
CA LYS A 30 -6.32 13.22 1.23
C LYS A 30 -7.52 12.42 1.77
N MET A 31 -7.87 11.33 1.11
CA MET A 31 -8.96 10.45 1.57
C MET A 31 -8.61 9.79 2.90
N ALA A 32 -7.36 9.34 3.09
CA ALA A 32 -6.90 8.80 4.36
C ALA A 32 -6.95 9.86 5.47
N GLU A 33 -6.51 11.08 5.20
CA GLU A 33 -6.61 12.19 6.15
C GLU A 33 -8.06 12.46 6.58
N GLU A 34 -8.98 12.58 5.62
CA GLU A 34 -10.41 12.77 5.89
C GLU A 34 -10.99 11.61 6.72
N LEU A 35 -10.65 10.36 6.39
CA LEU A 35 -11.09 9.18 7.14
C LEU A 35 -10.56 9.17 8.57
N THR A 36 -9.28 9.48 8.78
CA THR A 36 -8.70 9.55 10.13
C THR A 36 -9.40 10.59 11.01
N ILE A 37 -9.84 11.71 10.42
CA ILE A 37 -10.55 12.76 11.14
C ILE A 37 -12.00 12.36 11.44
N VAL A 38 -12.74 11.86 10.45
CA VAL A 38 -14.17 11.57 10.60
C VAL A 38 -14.41 10.33 11.47
N CYS A 39 -13.53 9.34 11.38
CA CYS A 39 -13.66 8.09 12.11
C CYS A 39 -12.84 8.03 13.41
N ASP A 40 -12.11 9.10 13.76
CA ASP A 40 -11.21 9.16 14.92
C ASP A 40 -10.30 7.93 15.01
N MET A 41 -9.61 7.62 13.90
CA MET A 41 -8.77 6.43 13.79
C MET A 41 -7.36 6.79 13.33
N SER A 42 -6.40 5.94 13.71
CA SER A 42 -5.02 6.03 13.22
C SER A 42 -4.84 5.22 11.94
N ALA A 43 -4.26 5.84 10.92
CA ALA A 43 -3.91 5.17 9.67
C ALA A 43 -2.60 5.72 9.09
N CYS A 44 -1.96 4.92 8.25
CA CYS A 44 -0.81 5.36 7.47
C CYS A 44 -0.85 4.77 6.05
N LEU A 45 -0.20 5.44 5.11
CA LEU A 45 -0.02 4.95 3.75
C LEU A 45 1.45 4.94 3.40
N VAL A 46 1.91 3.86 2.77
CA VAL A 46 3.29 3.70 2.29
C VAL A 46 3.28 3.32 0.82
N PHE A 47 3.97 4.12 0.01
CA PHE A 47 4.08 3.92 -1.43
C PHE A 47 5.54 3.74 -1.82
N TYR A 48 5.83 2.66 -2.56
CA TYR A 48 7.16 2.42 -3.13
C TYR A 48 7.17 2.70 -4.63
N ASN A 49 7.91 3.73 -5.05
CA ASN A 49 8.12 4.00 -6.46
C ASN A 49 9.36 3.27 -6.99
N ARG A 50 9.14 2.11 -7.61
CA ARG A 50 10.19 1.25 -8.21
C ARG A 50 11.09 1.98 -9.21
N LYS A 51 10.61 3.00 -9.93
CA LYS A 51 11.41 3.69 -10.95
C LYS A 51 12.43 4.66 -10.37
N ASN A 52 12.11 5.23 -9.22
CA ASN A 52 12.90 6.30 -8.62
C ASN A 52 13.57 5.84 -7.32
N GLY A 53 13.31 4.60 -6.88
CA GLY A 53 13.75 4.08 -5.58
C GLY A 53 13.20 4.86 -4.38
N LYS A 54 12.15 5.65 -4.57
CA LYS A 54 11.63 6.55 -3.53
C LYS A 54 10.49 5.90 -2.78
N LEU A 55 10.64 5.87 -1.45
CA LEU A 55 9.56 5.60 -0.51
C LEU A 55 8.83 6.91 -0.22
N VAL A 56 7.50 6.90 -0.27
CA VAL A 56 6.66 8.01 0.14
C VAL A 56 5.73 7.50 1.21
N ALA A 57 5.74 8.14 2.37
CA ALA A 57 4.91 7.77 3.51
C ALA A 57 4.04 8.96 3.95
N TRP A 58 2.84 8.66 4.41
CA TRP A 58 1.92 9.59 5.07
C TRP A 58 1.48 8.99 6.42
N PRO A 59 1.32 9.78 7.49
CA PRO A 59 1.44 11.25 7.54
C PRO A 59 2.88 11.78 7.58
N SER A 60 3.80 11.03 8.19
CA SER A 60 5.24 11.20 8.06
C SER A 60 5.89 9.82 8.06
N LEU A 61 7.17 9.73 7.66
CA LEU A 61 7.87 8.45 7.69
C LEU A 61 7.92 7.86 9.10
N GLU A 62 8.25 8.67 10.10
CA GLU A 62 8.33 8.26 11.50
C GLU A 62 6.97 7.82 12.07
N LYS A 63 5.90 8.60 11.82
CA LYS A 63 4.55 8.22 12.27
C LYS A 63 4.03 6.97 11.58
N ALA A 64 4.27 6.84 10.27
CA ALA A 64 3.90 5.63 9.54
C ALA A 64 4.64 4.41 10.08
N GLN A 65 5.94 4.55 10.37
CA GLN A 65 6.74 3.49 10.96
C GLN A 65 6.19 3.08 12.34
N SER A 66 5.91 4.04 13.22
CA SER A 66 5.33 3.76 14.53
C SER A 66 3.99 3.04 14.44
N LEU A 67 3.11 3.42 13.50
CA LEU A 67 1.83 2.74 13.29
C LEU A 67 2.00 1.31 12.76
N ILE A 68 2.98 1.09 11.87
CA ILE A 68 3.35 -0.23 11.38
C ILE A 68 3.89 -1.10 12.52
N ASP A 69 4.73 -0.55 13.39
CA ASP A 69 5.30 -1.27 14.53
C ASP A 69 4.19 -1.66 15.53
N CYS A 70 3.25 -0.74 15.83
CA CYS A 70 2.07 -1.04 16.62
C CYS A 70 1.21 -2.14 16.00
N TYR A 71 0.97 -2.09 14.69
CA TYR A 71 0.23 -3.13 13.96
C TYR A 71 0.93 -4.49 14.01
N ASN A 72 2.26 -4.50 13.94
CA ASN A 72 3.07 -5.71 14.03
C ASN A 72 3.18 -6.27 15.46
N ALA A 73 2.89 -5.47 16.48
CA ALA A 73 2.80 -5.92 17.86
C ALA A 73 1.46 -6.63 18.16
N LEU A 74 0.43 -6.42 17.33
CA LEU A 74 -0.87 -7.08 17.49
C LEU A 74 -0.80 -8.59 17.15
N PRO A 75 -1.59 -9.44 17.83
CA PRO A 75 -1.76 -10.84 17.47
C PRO A 75 -2.21 -11.03 16.02
N GLU A 76 -1.79 -12.12 15.38
CA GLU A 76 -2.11 -12.40 13.96
C GLU A 76 -3.63 -12.43 13.70
N THR A 77 -4.40 -12.93 14.66
CA THR A 77 -5.87 -12.98 14.61
C THR A 77 -6.51 -11.60 14.51
N GLU A 78 -5.91 -10.59 15.16
CA GLU A 78 -6.39 -9.20 15.13
C GLU A 78 -5.85 -8.47 13.89
N ARG A 79 -4.63 -8.79 13.48
CA ARG A 79 -3.95 -8.19 12.33
C ARG A 79 -4.69 -8.39 11.01
N ASN A 80 -5.25 -9.59 10.81
CA ASN A 80 -5.85 -10.02 9.54
C ASN A 80 -7.38 -10.10 9.57
N MET A 81 -8.02 -9.75 10.69
CA MET A 81 -9.47 -9.90 10.88
C MET A 81 -10.31 -9.16 9.81
N MET A 82 -9.78 -8.05 9.27
CA MET A 82 -10.44 -7.22 8.25
C MET A 82 -9.70 -7.17 6.90
N ALA A 83 -8.62 -7.95 6.74
CA ALA A 83 -7.88 -8.01 5.49
C ALA A 83 -8.61 -8.93 4.48
N ASN A 84 -9.56 -8.38 3.72
CA ASN A 84 -10.31 -9.14 2.72
C ASN A 84 -9.39 -9.75 1.63
N ASP A 85 -9.69 -11.00 1.25
CA ASP A 85 -8.81 -11.90 0.49
C ASP A 85 -8.69 -11.57 -1.03
N GLU A 86 -9.57 -10.72 -1.59
CA GLU A 86 -9.52 -10.36 -3.02
C GLU A 86 -8.38 -9.38 -3.35
N GLU A 87 -8.23 -8.28 -2.59
CA GLU A 87 -7.07 -7.38 -2.68
C GLU A 87 -5.78 -8.11 -2.25
N SER A 88 -5.92 -9.10 -1.36
CA SER A 88 -4.83 -9.98 -0.94
C SER A 88 -4.24 -10.74 -2.14
N SER A 89 -5.03 -11.19 -3.11
CA SER A 89 -4.50 -11.88 -4.31
C SER A 89 -3.63 -10.98 -5.20
N PHE A 90 -4.06 -9.74 -5.44
CA PHE A 90 -3.29 -8.78 -6.22
C PHE A 90 -2.01 -8.34 -5.47
N ILE A 91 -2.13 -8.05 -4.17
CA ILE A 91 -0.98 -7.72 -3.32
C ILE A 91 -0.01 -8.91 -3.25
N LYS A 92 -0.49 -10.15 -3.03
CA LYS A 92 0.31 -11.39 -3.05
C LYS A 92 1.08 -11.54 -4.37
N THR A 93 0.44 -11.26 -5.50
CA THR A 93 1.06 -11.35 -6.83
C THR A 93 2.15 -10.30 -7.02
N ILE A 94 1.88 -9.05 -6.62
CA ILE A 94 2.88 -7.98 -6.68
C ILE A 94 4.06 -8.25 -5.75
N THR A 95 3.81 -8.74 -4.53
CA THR A 95 4.85 -9.08 -3.54
C THR A 95 5.77 -10.18 -4.04
N LYS A 96 5.23 -11.28 -4.59
CA LYS A 96 6.04 -12.35 -5.21
C LYS A 96 6.94 -11.83 -6.34
N GLU A 97 6.43 -10.91 -7.16
CA GLU A 97 7.19 -10.28 -8.24
C GLU A 97 8.31 -9.34 -7.71
N ILE A 98 8.13 -8.75 -6.52
CA ILE A 98 9.18 -7.98 -5.82
C ILE A 98 10.25 -8.93 -5.28
N GLU A 99 9.85 -9.98 -4.58
CA GLU A 99 10.74 -10.98 -3.97
C GLU A 99 11.68 -11.59 -5.01
N LYS A 100 11.12 -12.02 -6.15
CA LYS A 100 11.90 -12.57 -7.27
C LYS A 100 12.92 -11.58 -7.83
N LYS A 101 12.58 -10.28 -7.86
CA LYS A 101 13.46 -9.22 -8.39
C LYS A 101 14.52 -8.77 -7.40
N LEU A 102 14.26 -8.88 -6.10
CA LEU A 102 15.20 -8.51 -5.04
C LEU A 102 16.07 -9.70 -4.58
N GLY A 103 15.79 -10.92 -5.07
CA GLY A 103 16.52 -12.12 -4.63
C GLY A 103 16.27 -12.49 -3.17
N LEU A 104 15.23 -11.91 -2.55
CA LEU A 104 14.88 -12.15 -1.16
C LEU A 104 13.85 -13.28 -1.09
N SER A 105 14.31 -14.46 -0.69
CA SER A 105 13.43 -15.50 -0.17
C SER A 105 13.24 -15.28 1.33
N LEU A 106 12.15 -14.64 1.75
CA LEU A 106 11.69 -14.74 3.15
C LEU A 106 11.00 -16.10 3.32
N GLY A 107 11.81 -17.15 3.18
CA GLY A 107 11.46 -18.49 3.58
C GLY A 107 11.52 -18.58 5.10
N ARG A 108 10.37 -18.90 5.70
CA ARG A 108 10.15 -19.31 7.09
C ARG A 108 10.06 -18.19 8.14
N LEU A 109 8.86 -17.63 8.29
CA LEU A 109 8.23 -17.69 9.62
C LEU A 109 7.15 -18.78 9.57
N SER A 110 7.61 -20.02 9.73
CA SER A 110 6.77 -21.12 10.19
C SER A 110 7.48 -21.72 11.39
N ARG A 111 6.77 -21.68 12.53
CA ARG A 111 7.01 -22.45 13.75
C ARG A 111 8.31 -22.16 14.50
N SER A 112 8.16 -21.47 15.63
CA SER A 112 8.67 -21.87 16.94
C SER A 112 7.75 -21.29 17.99
#